data_AF-A0A1V6DVR3-F1
#
_entry.id   AF-A0A1V6DVR3-F1
#
_cell.length_a   1.000
_cell.length_b   1.000
_cell.length_c   1.000
_cell.angle_alpha   90.00
_cell.angle_beta   90.00
_cell.angle_gamma   90.00
#
_symmetry.space_group_name_H-M   'P 1'
#
loop_
_entity.id
_entity.type
_entity.pdbx_description
1 polymer ?
#
loop_
_entity_poly.entity_id
_entity_poly.type
_entity_poly.pdbx_seq_one_letter_code
_entity_poly.pdbx_strand_id
1 'polypeptide(L)'
;MSTDEQLLAAQNTKNQPDQENSSSDRAGALREQQREGGGQEETGQSLRSQVMAARKDQASEDAKKNEERKSISFRHSQILKQNIFNLVTSFGLSYFYIVYHWFQSKLGNKRKYVKLGSEWMDSPALTEKQRDEIGSNFAPWENCCFFSVSIGCLVAIFLVILPLALIGYYLSHPAEAAWEGLKSVWEIIKSIFTS
;
A
#
# COMPACT_ATOMS: atom_id res chain seq x y z
N MET A 1 -0.11 6.12 54.18
CA MET A 1 -0.11 4.65 54.04
C MET A 1 0.67 4.32 52.78
N SER A 2 1.77 3.58 52.96
CA SER A 2 2.74 3.27 51.89
C SER A 2 2.21 2.13 51.02
N THR A 3 2.56 2.11 49.73
CA THR A 3 2.24 1.01 48.80
C THR A 3 2.73 -0.35 49.28
N ASP A 4 3.74 -0.39 50.15
CA ASP A 4 4.29 -1.61 50.73
C ASP A 4 3.39 -2.22 51.82
N GLU A 5 2.64 -1.40 52.57
CA GLU A 5 1.65 -1.90 53.53
C GLU A 5 0.48 -2.60 52.83
N GLN A 6 0.08 -2.13 51.65
CA GLN A 6 -1.01 -2.74 50.88
C GLN A 6 -0.60 -4.09 50.26
N LEU A 7 0.67 -4.26 49.88
CA LEU A 7 1.18 -5.52 49.34
C LEU A 7 1.34 -6.60 50.42
N LEU A 8 1.72 -6.21 51.64
CA LEU A 8 1.81 -7.11 52.79
C LEU A 8 0.43 -7.58 53.27
N ALA A 9 -0.59 -6.71 53.23
CA ALA A 9 -1.97 -7.10 53.57
C ALA A 9 -2.55 -8.11 52.55
N ALA A 10 -2.21 -7.98 51.27
CA ALA A 10 -2.72 -8.85 50.21
C ALA A 10 -2.11 -10.27 50.22
N GLN A 11 -0.90 -10.44 50.79
CA GLN A 11 -0.27 -11.76 50.90
C GLN A 11 -0.75 -12.55 52.13
N ASN A 12 -1.27 -11.89 53.17
CA ASN A 12 -1.70 -12.55 54.40
C ASN A 12 -3.11 -13.18 54.32
N THR A 13 -3.86 -12.97 53.22
CA THR A 13 -5.21 -13.55 53.05
C THR A 13 -5.21 -14.94 52.39
N LYS A 14 -4.04 -15.53 52.14
CA LYS A 14 -3.93 -16.79 51.36
C LYS A 14 -3.99 -18.08 52.18
N ASN A 15 -4.17 -18.00 53.49
CA ASN A 15 -4.28 -19.16 54.38
C ASN A 15 -5.57 -19.10 55.21
N GLN A 16 -6.72 -19.36 54.57
CA GLN A 16 -7.91 -19.85 55.28
C GLN A 16 -8.57 -20.97 54.48
N PRO A 17 -9.06 -22.03 55.16
CA PRO A 17 -9.48 -23.28 54.55
C PRO A 17 -10.85 -23.18 53.88
N ASP A 18 -11.09 -24.13 52.98
CA ASP A 18 -12.26 -24.29 52.14
C ASP A 18 -13.61 -24.01 52.84
N GLN A 19 -14.29 -22.96 52.37
CA GLN A 19 -15.75 -22.89 52.40
C GLN A 19 -16.24 -22.86 50.96
N GLU A 20 -16.90 -23.95 50.55
CA GLU A 20 -17.78 -24.02 49.38
C GLU A 20 -18.86 -22.95 49.49
N ASN A 21 -18.56 -21.74 49.02
CA ASN A 21 -19.57 -20.73 48.73
C ASN A 21 -19.47 -20.40 47.25
N SER A 22 -20.56 -20.69 46.55
CA SER A 22 -20.72 -20.60 45.12
C SER A 22 -20.21 -19.26 44.56
N SER A 23 -19.43 -19.34 43.47
CA SER A 23 -18.99 -18.17 42.71
C SER A 23 -20.17 -17.32 42.18
N SER A 24 -21.38 -17.87 42.13
CA SER A 24 -22.62 -17.13 41.84
C SER A 24 -22.97 -16.11 42.91
N ASP A 25 -22.77 -16.43 44.18
CA ASP A 25 -23.27 -15.61 45.29
C ASP A 25 -22.34 -14.43 45.53
N ARG A 26 -21.05 -14.60 45.27
CA ARG A 26 -20.06 -13.50 45.24
C ARG A 26 -20.31 -12.53 44.09
N ALA A 27 -20.71 -13.03 42.92
CA ALA A 27 -21.06 -12.19 41.77
C ALA A 27 -22.40 -11.47 41.95
N GLY A 28 -23.36 -12.09 42.64
CA GLY A 28 -24.62 -11.48 43.05
C GLY A 28 -24.41 -10.35 44.05
N ALA A 29 -23.64 -10.61 45.12
CA ALA A 29 -23.34 -9.61 46.15
C ALA A 29 -22.62 -8.36 45.61
N LEU A 30 -21.71 -8.53 44.64
CA LEU A 30 -21.03 -7.42 43.96
C LEU A 30 -21.98 -6.56 43.10
N ARG A 31 -23.01 -7.18 42.50
CA ARG A 31 -24.03 -6.47 41.72
C ARG A 31 -25.05 -5.75 42.61
N GLU A 32 -25.39 -6.33 43.75
CA GLU A 32 -26.25 -5.71 44.75
C GLU A 32 -25.55 -4.48 45.37
N GLN A 33 -24.26 -4.60 45.72
CA GLN A 33 -23.46 -3.48 46.24
C GLN A 33 -23.32 -2.32 45.24
N GLN A 34 -23.25 -2.61 43.94
CA GLN A 34 -23.24 -1.57 42.90
C GLN A 34 -24.62 -0.92 42.67
N ARG A 35 -25.71 -1.59 43.02
CA ARG A 35 -27.07 -1.03 42.91
C ARG A 35 -27.49 -0.24 44.13
N GLU A 36 -27.09 -0.66 45.33
CA GLU A 36 -27.43 0.02 46.59
C GLU A 36 -26.53 1.24 46.88
N GLY A 37 -25.36 1.35 46.23
CA GLY A 37 -24.50 2.56 46.28
C GLY A 37 -24.93 3.71 45.37
N GLY A 38 -26.17 3.70 44.86
CA GLY A 38 -26.69 4.66 43.87
C GLY A 38 -27.17 6.02 44.42
N GLY A 39 -26.75 6.41 45.62
CA GLY A 39 -27.16 7.65 46.26
C GLY A 39 -25.97 8.43 46.78
N GLN A 40 -25.73 9.61 46.18
CA GLN A 40 -24.73 10.61 46.55
C GLN A 40 -23.27 10.24 46.24
N GLU A 41 -22.81 10.68 45.06
CA GLU A 41 -21.63 11.55 44.98
C GLU A 41 -21.54 12.09 43.54
N GLU A 42 -21.72 13.40 43.37
CA GLU A 42 -21.15 14.16 42.26
C GLU A 42 -19.62 14.04 42.37
N THR A 43 -19.08 12.90 41.97
CA THR A 43 -17.64 12.70 41.93
C THR A 43 -17.16 13.31 40.63
N GLY A 44 -16.62 14.52 40.75
CA GLY A 44 -15.75 15.13 39.74
C GLY A 44 -14.87 14.05 39.15
N GLN A 45 -15.01 13.85 37.84
CA GLN A 45 -14.23 12.87 37.10
C GLN A 45 -12.77 13.04 37.51
N SER A 46 -12.23 12.02 38.18
CA SER A 46 -10.80 11.94 38.47
C SER A 46 -10.04 12.31 37.20
N LEU A 47 -9.06 13.21 37.29
CA LEU A 47 -8.19 13.58 36.17
C LEU A 47 -7.66 12.35 35.42
N ARG A 48 -7.51 11.22 36.13
CA ARG A 48 -7.12 9.93 35.56
C ARG A 48 -8.20 9.31 34.67
N SER A 49 -9.49 9.44 35.00
CA SER A 49 -10.59 8.96 34.15
C SER A 49 -10.79 9.84 32.92
N GLN A 50 -10.59 11.16 33.03
CA GLN A 50 -10.61 12.07 31.86
C GLN A 50 -9.44 11.80 30.91
N VAL A 51 -8.23 11.57 31.42
CA VAL A 51 -7.07 11.21 30.58
C VAL A 51 -7.25 9.84 29.93
N MET A 52 -7.83 8.87 30.65
CA MET A 52 -8.11 7.53 30.08
C MET A 52 -9.22 7.59 29.03
N ALA A 53 -10.27 8.39 29.23
CA ALA A 53 -11.31 8.63 28.24
C ALA A 53 -10.73 9.33 27.00
N ALA A 54 -9.95 10.41 27.17
CA ALA A 54 -9.30 11.10 26.05
C ALA A 54 -8.35 10.19 25.26
N ARG A 55 -7.60 9.29 25.94
CA ARG A 55 -6.77 8.28 25.27
C ARG A 55 -7.60 7.24 24.53
N LYS A 56 -8.74 6.83 25.08
CA LYS A 56 -9.65 5.88 24.45
C LYS A 56 -10.33 6.48 23.21
N ASP A 57 -10.70 7.76 23.28
CA ASP A 57 -11.29 8.49 22.16
C ASP A 57 -10.26 8.72 21.05
N GLN A 58 -9.03 9.12 21.38
CA GLN A 58 -7.92 9.19 20.42
C GLN A 58 -7.63 7.84 19.75
N ALA A 59 -7.56 6.76 20.54
CA ALA A 59 -7.36 5.42 20.00
C ALA A 59 -8.51 4.97 19.08
N SER A 60 -9.75 5.36 19.40
CA SER A 60 -10.92 5.05 18.56
C SER A 60 -10.94 5.84 17.26
N GLU A 61 -10.52 7.11 17.27
CA GLU A 61 -10.38 7.92 16.07
C GLU A 61 -9.25 7.41 15.18
N ASP A 62 -8.12 7.04 15.77
CA ASP A 62 -6.98 6.49 15.03
C ASP A 62 -7.31 5.10 14.46
N ALA A 63 -8.11 4.29 15.16
CA ALA A 63 -8.62 3.03 14.64
C ALA A 63 -9.54 3.25 13.43
N LYS A 64 -10.51 4.18 13.51
CA LYS A 64 -11.40 4.53 12.39
C LYS A 64 -10.63 5.06 11.18
N LYS A 65 -9.67 5.98 11.41
CA LYS A 65 -8.80 6.52 10.35
C LYS A 65 -7.93 5.43 9.72
N ASN A 66 -7.46 4.45 10.49
CA ASN A 66 -6.69 3.32 9.96
C ASN A 66 -7.56 2.35 9.15
N GLU A 67 -8.79 2.10 9.58
CA GLU A 67 -9.72 1.21 8.87
C GLU A 67 -10.12 1.80 7.51
N GLU A 68 -10.42 3.10 7.47
CA GLU A 68 -10.71 3.83 6.23
C GLU A 68 -9.49 3.85 5.29
N ARG A 69 -8.27 4.08 5.82
CA ARG A 69 -7.03 3.99 5.04
C ARG A 69 -6.76 2.60 4.48
N LYS A 70 -6.99 1.54 5.27
CA LYS A 70 -6.88 0.15 4.80
C LYS A 70 -7.83 -0.09 3.63
N SER A 71 -9.08 0.39 3.73
CA SER A 71 -10.08 0.22 2.68
C SER A 71 -9.72 0.92 1.36
N ILE A 72 -9.17 2.13 1.42
CA ILE A 72 -8.78 2.91 0.24
C ILE A 72 -7.54 2.28 -0.40
N SER A 73 -6.54 1.96 0.42
CA SER A 73 -5.32 1.31 -0.04
C SER A 73 -5.60 -0.04 -0.70
N PHE A 74 -6.54 -0.81 -0.16
CA PHE A 74 -6.93 -2.11 -0.70
C PHE A 74 -7.57 -2.01 -2.08
N ARG A 75 -8.50 -1.07 -2.27
CA ARG A 75 -9.13 -0.82 -3.58
C ARG A 75 -8.09 -0.44 -4.62
N HIS A 76 -7.16 0.45 -4.26
CA HIS A 76 -6.11 0.91 -5.17
C HIS A 76 -5.13 -0.21 -5.55
N SER A 77 -4.79 -1.09 -4.61
CA SER A 77 -4.00 -2.31 -4.83
C SER A 77 -4.70 -3.28 -5.79
N GLN A 78 -6.00 -3.53 -5.59
CA GLN A 78 -6.78 -4.38 -6.50
C GLN A 78 -6.85 -3.82 -7.92
N ILE A 79 -7.11 -2.52 -8.06
CA ILE A 79 -7.16 -1.86 -9.38
C ILE A 79 -5.78 -1.93 -10.05
N LEU A 80 -4.69 -1.72 -9.30
CA LEU A 80 -3.33 -1.82 -9.84
C LEU A 80 -3.05 -3.23 -10.37
N LYS A 81 -3.34 -4.27 -9.59
CA LYS A 81 -3.23 -5.68 -10.03
C LYS A 81 -4.04 -5.95 -11.29
N GLN A 82 -5.30 -5.51 -11.32
CA GLN A 82 -6.17 -5.73 -12.47
C GLN A 82 -5.63 -5.05 -13.73
N ASN A 83 -5.07 -3.84 -13.61
CA ASN A 83 -4.44 -3.15 -14.74
C ASN A 83 -3.16 -3.85 -15.21
N ILE A 84 -2.38 -4.45 -14.30
CA ILE A 84 -1.21 -5.26 -14.65
C ILE A 84 -1.64 -6.51 -15.43
N PHE A 85 -2.66 -7.24 -14.97
CA PHE A 85 -3.18 -8.41 -15.70
C PHE A 85 -3.81 -8.03 -17.04
N ASN A 86 -4.47 -6.88 -17.11
CA ASN A 86 -5.09 -6.39 -18.34
C ASN A 86 -4.11 -5.66 -19.27
N LEU A 87 -2.81 -5.63 -18.97
CA LEU A 87 -1.83 -4.94 -19.80
C LEU A 87 -1.81 -5.44 -21.23
N VAL A 88 -1.87 -6.77 -21.39
CA VAL A 88 -1.88 -7.41 -22.70
C VAL A 88 -3.25 -7.26 -23.37
N THR A 89 -4.33 -7.52 -22.64
CA THR A 89 -5.70 -7.50 -23.19
C THR A 89 -6.17 -6.11 -23.57
N SER A 90 -5.64 -5.07 -22.92
CA SER A 90 -5.94 -3.66 -23.23
C SER A 90 -5.03 -3.04 -24.28
N PHE A 91 -4.18 -3.84 -24.96
CA PHE A 91 -3.17 -3.35 -25.91
C PHE A 91 -2.28 -2.23 -25.32
N GLY A 92 -1.96 -2.33 -24.03
CA GLY A 92 -1.14 -1.34 -23.34
C GLY A 92 -1.87 -0.07 -22.88
N LEU A 93 -3.21 0.05 -23.02
CA LEU A 93 -3.92 1.20 -22.46
C LEU A 93 -3.85 1.24 -20.92
N SER A 94 -3.89 0.08 -20.27
CA SER A 94 -3.75 0.01 -18.80
C SER A 94 -2.35 0.40 -18.32
N TYR A 95 -1.36 0.45 -19.22
CA TYR A 95 0.00 0.93 -18.91
C TYR A 95 -0.03 2.36 -18.38
N PHE A 96 -0.80 3.27 -19.01
CA PHE A 96 -0.89 4.66 -18.59
C PHE A 96 -1.38 4.81 -17.14
N TYR A 97 -2.35 3.98 -16.74
CA TYR A 97 -2.82 3.96 -15.37
C TYR A 97 -1.72 3.50 -14.41
N ILE A 98 -0.96 2.47 -14.76
CA ILE A 98 0.16 1.97 -13.94
C ILE A 98 1.25 3.05 -13.80
N VAL A 99 1.64 3.71 -14.90
CA VAL A 99 2.59 4.85 -14.89
C VAL A 99 2.09 5.95 -13.95
N TYR A 100 0.84 6.37 -14.12
CA TYR A 100 0.24 7.43 -13.33
C TYR A 100 0.19 7.07 -11.84
N HIS A 101 -0.19 5.82 -11.52
CA HIS A 101 -0.23 5.31 -10.15
C HIS A 101 1.16 5.32 -9.51
N TRP A 102 2.17 4.82 -10.23
CA TRP A 102 3.55 4.81 -9.78
C TRP A 102 4.06 6.22 -9.50
N PHE A 103 3.81 7.17 -10.42
CA PHE A 103 4.21 8.56 -10.28
C PHE A 103 3.57 9.23 -9.06
N GLN A 104 2.27 9.03 -8.86
CA GLN A 104 1.56 9.54 -7.68
C GLN A 104 2.06 8.92 -6.36
N SER A 105 2.44 7.64 -6.38
CA SER A 105 3.04 6.99 -5.21
C SER A 105 4.40 7.62 -4.82
N LYS A 106 5.19 8.08 -5.81
CA LYS A 106 6.48 8.74 -5.63
C LYS A 106 6.36 10.19 -5.15
N LEU A 107 5.36 10.93 -5.61
CA LEU A 107 5.10 12.33 -5.21
C LEU A 107 4.62 12.52 -3.76
N GLY A 108 4.54 11.44 -2.96
CA GLY A 108 4.24 11.53 -1.53
C GLY A 108 2.76 11.31 -1.17
N ASN A 109 1.90 11.00 -2.14
CA ASN A 109 0.49 10.64 -1.90
C ASN A 109 0.33 9.19 -1.43
N LYS A 110 1.16 8.75 -0.48
CA LYS A 110 1.19 7.38 0.08
C LYS A 110 -0.14 6.95 0.71
N ARG A 111 -1.00 7.91 1.08
CA ARG A 111 -2.32 7.66 1.68
C ARG A 111 -3.37 7.15 0.67
N LYS A 112 -3.17 7.43 -0.62
CA LYS A 112 -4.12 7.07 -1.69
C LYS A 112 -3.51 6.05 -2.65
N TYR A 113 -2.21 6.13 -2.88
CA TYR A 113 -1.51 5.30 -3.85
C TYR A 113 -0.56 4.35 -3.14
N VAL A 114 -0.62 3.09 -3.56
CA VAL A 114 0.17 1.99 -3.01
C VAL A 114 1.52 2.00 -3.73
N LYS A 115 2.61 1.73 -3.00
CA LYS A 115 3.92 1.60 -3.64
C LYS A 115 3.94 0.33 -4.48
N LEU A 116 4.58 0.37 -5.64
CA LEU A 116 4.87 -0.85 -6.40
C LEU A 116 5.59 -1.89 -5.53
N GLY A 117 5.19 -3.15 -5.67
CA GLY A 117 5.60 -4.30 -4.88
C GLY A 117 4.73 -4.55 -3.65
N SER A 118 4.14 -3.51 -3.08
CA SER A 118 3.34 -3.63 -1.84
C SER A 118 1.91 -4.07 -2.10
N GLU A 119 1.41 -3.93 -3.34
CA GLU A 119 0.11 -4.45 -3.76
C GLU A 119 0.02 -5.97 -3.59
N TRP A 120 1.12 -6.71 -3.77
CA TRP A 120 1.11 -8.18 -3.65
C TRP A 120 0.94 -8.68 -2.22
N MET A 121 1.26 -7.85 -1.23
CA MET A 121 1.26 -8.22 0.19
C MET A 121 0.05 -7.67 0.96
N ASP A 122 -1.03 -7.35 0.23
CA ASP A 122 -2.23 -6.72 0.78
C ASP A 122 -3.09 -7.75 1.53
N SER A 123 -2.77 -7.94 2.82
CA SER A 123 -3.49 -8.82 3.73
C SER A 123 -4.13 -8.00 4.87
N PRO A 124 -5.36 -8.31 5.29
CA PRO A 124 -6.05 -7.58 6.38
C PRO A 124 -5.30 -7.63 7.72
N ALA A 125 -4.45 -8.64 7.91
CA ALA A 125 -3.63 -8.85 9.11
C ALA A 125 -2.36 -7.97 9.16
N LEU A 126 -1.90 -7.43 8.03
CA LEU A 126 -0.66 -6.67 7.95
C LEU A 126 -0.91 -5.17 8.16
N THR A 127 -0.02 -4.51 8.90
CA THR A 127 -0.01 -3.04 8.97
C THR A 127 0.62 -2.45 7.70
N GLU A 128 0.26 -1.20 7.36
CA GLU A 128 0.76 -0.51 6.15
C GLU A 128 2.29 -0.49 6.08
N LYS A 129 2.96 -0.28 7.22
CA LYS A 129 4.43 -0.28 7.31
C LYS A 129 5.03 -1.66 7.04
N GLN A 130 4.45 -2.72 7.61
CA GLN A 130 4.94 -4.08 7.40
C GLN A 130 4.72 -4.53 5.95
N ARG A 131 3.58 -4.17 5.35
CA ARG A 131 3.31 -4.43 3.93
C ARG A 131 4.34 -3.74 3.04
N ASP A 132 4.63 -2.47 3.32
CA ASP A 132 5.59 -1.69 2.55
C ASP A 132 7.03 -2.22 2.69
N GLU A 133 7.43 -2.68 3.88
CA GLU A 133 8.74 -3.31 4.09
C GLU A 133 8.87 -4.61 3.29
N ILE A 134 7.87 -5.49 3.36
CA ILE A 134 7.92 -6.75 2.62
C ILE A 134 7.86 -6.49 1.11
N GLY A 135 7.01 -5.55 0.69
CA GLY A 135 6.89 -5.14 -0.72
C GLY A 135 8.14 -4.46 -1.27
N SER A 136 8.97 -3.84 -0.41
CA SER A 136 10.20 -3.17 -0.86
C SER A 136 11.23 -4.12 -1.49
N ASN A 137 11.19 -5.41 -1.14
CA ASN A 137 12.04 -6.44 -1.74
C ASN A 137 11.62 -6.76 -3.19
N PHE A 138 10.34 -6.59 -3.51
CA PHE A 138 9.80 -6.82 -4.87
C PHE A 138 9.87 -5.57 -5.76
N ALA A 139 9.88 -4.38 -5.14
CA ALA A 139 9.97 -3.11 -5.84
C ALA A 139 11.11 -3.01 -6.88
N PRO A 140 12.37 -3.45 -6.64
CA PRO A 140 13.42 -3.35 -7.66
C PRO A 140 13.13 -4.21 -8.89
N TRP A 141 12.58 -5.41 -8.71
CA TRP A 141 12.23 -6.30 -9.82
C TRP A 141 11.10 -5.71 -10.66
N GLU A 142 10.06 -5.20 -10.02
CA GLU A 142 8.96 -4.57 -10.74
C GLU A 142 9.35 -3.29 -11.45
N ASN A 143 10.17 -2.43 -10.82
CA ASN A 143 10.68 -1.24 -11.49
C ASN A 143 11.51 -1.63 -12.73
N CYS A 144 12.26 -2.74 -12.68
CA CYS A 144 13.01 -3.27 -13.82
C CYS A 144 12.07 -3.76 -14.93
N CYS A 145 11.06 -4.57 -14.60
CA CYS A 145 10.03 -5.03 -15.56
C CYS A 145 9.27 -3.85 -16.17
N PHE A 146 8.92 -2.85 -15.36
CA PHE A 146 8.21 -1.68 -15.82
C PHE A 146 9.07 -0.86 -16.80
N PHE A 147 10.35 -0.67 -16.46
CA PHE A 147 11.31 0.01 -17.31
C PHE A 147 11.54 -0.74 -18.63
N SER A 148 11.68 -2.07 -18.60
CA SER A 148 11.85 -2.87 -19.81
C SER A 148 10.62 -2.82 -20.72
N VAL A 149 9.41 -2.89 -20.15
CA VAL A 149 8.15 -2.70 -20.90
C VAL A 149 8.07 -1.28 -21.48
N SER A 150 8.47 -0.25 -20.71
CA SER A 150 8.54 1.14 -21.18
C SER A 150 9.41 1.27 -22.44
N ILE A 151 10.62 0.70 -22.38
CA ILE A 151 11.57 0.69 -23.49
C ILE A 151 10.98 -0.08 -24.67
N GLY A 152 10.38 -1.25 -24.44
CA GLY A 152 9.73 -2.04 -25.48
C GLY A 152 8.64 -1.26 -26.21
N CYS A 153 7.77 -0.55 -25.49
CA CYS A 153 6.75 0.32 -26.08
C CYS A 153 7.37 1.46 -26.88
N LEU A 154 8.42 2.10 -26.36
CA LEU A 154 9.11 3.18 -27.05
C LEU A 154 9.77 2.69 -28.36
N VAL A 155 10.42 1.53 -28.33
CA VAL A 155 10.99 0.89 -29.53
C VAL A 155 9.89 0.56 -30.55
N ALA A 156 8.75 0.02 -30.10
CA ALA A 156 7.62 -0.27 -30.99
C ALA A 156 7.07 1.00 -31.65
N ILE A 157 6.98 2.11 -30.91
CA ILE A 157 6.59 3.42 -31.45
C ILE A 157 7.60 3.87 -32.53
N PHE A 158 8.91 3.79 -32.26
CA PHE A 158 9.92 4.14 -33.25
C PHE A 158 9.86 3.25 -34.49
N LEU A 159 9.60 1.95 -34.34
CA LEU A 159 9.44 1.02 -35.47
C LEU A 159 8.26 1.37 -36.39
N VAL A 160 7.24 2.06 -35.88
CA VAL A 160 6.10 2.50 -36.70
C VAL A 160 6.31 3.92 -37.24
N ILE A 161 6.82 4.84 -36.42
CA ILE A 161 6.99 6.25 -36.80
C ILE A 161 8.15 6.41 -37.79
N LEU A 162 9.28 5.73 -37.58
CA LEU A 162 10.45 5.88 -38.45
C LEU A 162 10.14 5.53 -39.91
N PRO A 163 9.52 4.38 -40.24
CA PRO A 163 9.15 4.08 -41.63
C PRO A 163 8.17 5.09 -42.22
N LEU A 164 7.18 5.55 -41.44
CA LEU A 164 6.23 6.56 -41.92
C LEU A 164 6.91 7.89 -42.20
N ALA A 165 7.82 8.33 -41.33
CA ALA A 165 8.63 9.52 -41.53
C ALA A 165 9.54 9.38 -42.75
N LEU A 166 10.14 8.19 -42.93
CA LEU A 166 10.99 7.88 -44.08
C LEU A 166 10.18 7.96 -45.37
N ILE A 167 9.00 7.32 -45.44
CA ILE A 167 8.10 7.41 -46.60
C ILE A 167 7.72 8.87 -46.88
N GLY A 168 7.34 9.63 -45.85
CA GLY A 168 7.03 11.06 -46.00
C GLY A 168 8.20 11.88 -46.55
N TYR A 169 9.42 11.57 -46.11
CA TYR A 169 10.64 12.19 -46.61
C TYR A 169 10.89 11.84 -48.09
N TYR A 170 10.79 10.57 -48.46
CA TYR A 170 10.93 10.09 -49.85
C TYR A 170 9.92 10.74 -50.79
N LEU A 171 8.67 10.94 -50.33
CA LEU A 171 7.63 11.62 -51.10
C LEU A 171 7.89 13.12 -51.25
N SER A 172 8.49 13.75 -50.24
CA SER A 172 8.77 15.19 -50.24
C SER A 172 10.04 15.56 -51.00
N HIS A 173 11.04 14.68 -51.04
CA HIS A 173 12.35 14.91 -51.67
C HIS A 173 12.75 13.75 -52.60
N PRO A 174 11.95 13.44 -53.64
CA PRO A 174 12.14 12.24 -54.46
C PRO A 174 13.50 12.22 -55.20
N ALA A 175 14.03 13.38 -55.56
CA ALA A 175 15.31 13.48 -56.26
C ALA A 175 16.51 13.14 -55.36
N GLU A 176 16.53 13.65 -54.13
CA GLU A 176 17.58 13.35 -53.15
C GLU A 176 17.51 11.89 -52.71
N ALA A 177 16.29 11.38 -52.50
CA ALA A 177 16.08 10.01 -52.09
C ALA A 177 16.49 8.99 -53.19
N ALA A 178 16.26 9.33 -54.47
CA ALA A 178 16.75 8.54 -55.61
C ALA A 178 18.28 8.55 -55.70
N TRP A 179 18.92 9.69 -55.41
CA TRP A 179 20.38 9.81 -55.39
C TRP A 179 21.02 9.00 -54.26
N GLU A 180 20.46 9.05 -53.06
CA GLU A 180 20.92 8.22 -51.94
C GLU A 180 20.67 6.73 -52.17
N GLY A 181 19.56 6.37 -52.81
CA GLY A 181 19.30 5.00 -53.25
C GLY A 181 20.37 4.50 -54.25
N LEU A 182 20.68 5.30 -55.28
CA LEU A 182 21.75 5.01 -56.24
C LEU A 182 23.11 4.86 -55.56
N LYS A 183 23.43 5.72 -54.60
CA LYS A 183 24.68 5.66 -53.82
C LYS A 183 24.76 4.37 -53.00
N SER A 184 23.67 3.97 -52.36
CA SER A 184 23.60 2.75 -51.56
C SER A 184 23.77 1.50 -52.43
N VAL A 185 23.14 1.45 -53.61
CA VAL A 185 23.33 0.39 -54.60
C VAL A 185 24.77 0.34 -55.10
N TRP A 186 25.38 1.50 -55.36
CA TRP A 186 26.76 1.59 -55.80
C TRP A 186 27.77 1.06 -54.76
N GLU A 187 27.56 1.35 -53.48
CA GLU A 187 28.40 0.82 -52.39
C GLU A 187 28.26 -0.71 -52.24
N ILE A 188 27.05 -1.26 -52.42
CA ILE A 188 26.83 -2.72 -52.45
C ILE A 188 27.55 -3.35 -53.63
N ILE A 189 27.44 -2.77 -54.83
CA ILE A 189 28.15 -3.26 -56.03
C ILE A 189 29.66 -3.24 -55.77
N LYS A 190 30.21 -2.14 -55.25
CA LYS A 190 31.63 -2.08 -54.88
C LYS A 190 32.02 -3.19 -53.92
N SER A 191 31.25 -3.41 -52.85
CA SER A 191 31.58 -4.43 -51.84
C SER A 191 31.60 -5.85 -52.43
N ILE A 192 30.75 -6.13 -53.43
CA ILE A 192 30.72 -7.43 -54.12
C ILE A 192 31.95 -7.61 -55.01
N PHE A 193 32.43 -6.55 -55.67
CA PHE A 193 33.58 -6.62 -56.59
C PHE A 193 34.95 -6.46 -55.91
N THR A 194 34.99 -6.03 -54.64
CA THR A 194 36.23 -5.91 -53.86
C THR A 194 36.41 -7.01 -52.81
N SER A 195 35.41 -7.87 -52.60
CA SER A 195 35.52 -9.12 -51.84
C SER A 195 35.93 -10.29 -52.73
#